data_AF-A0A424M1Y9-F1
#
_entry.id   AF-A0A424M1Y9-F1
#
_cell.length_a   1.000
_cell.length_b   1.000
_cell.length_c   1.000
_cell.angle_alpha   90.00
_cell.angle_beta   90.00
_cell.angle_gamma   90.00
#
_symmetry.space_group_name_H-M   'P 1'
#
loop_
_entity.id
_entity.type
_entity.pdbx_description
1 polymer ?
#
loop_
_entity_poly.entity_id
_entity_poly.type
_entity_poly.pdbx_seq_one_letter_code
_entity_poly.pdbx_strand_id
1 'polypeptide(L)'
;MNLFKAIENLESQKQVKAFLTDLCTPKEIESLIERWEVAKLLSSKKYTYREIANKLGASTTTVTRVARFLFSETNNGYKSVLKKYGK
;
A
#
# COMPACT_ATOMS: atom_id res chain seq x y z
N MET A 1 20.31 3.44 -14.97
CA MET A 1 19.54 2.67 -13.95
C MET A 1 18.14 3.25 -13.90
N ASN A 2 17.08 2.43 -13.83
CA ASN A 2 15.70 2.94 -13.72
C ASN A 2 15.20 2.82 -12.27
N LEU A 3 14.09 3.50 -11.95
CA LEU A 3 13.55 3.55 -10.58
C LEU A 3 13.24 2.15 -10.01
N PHE A 4 12.71 1.24 -10.82
CA PHE A 4 12.37 -0.12 -10.37
C PHE A 4 13.60 -0.91 -9.92
N LYS A 5 14.69 -0.85 -10.69
CA LYS A 5 15.97 -1.45 -10.29
C LYS A 5 16.54 -0.79 -9.03
N ALA A 6 16.38 0.52 -8.87
CA ALA A 6 16.83 1.21 -7.65
C ALA A 6 16.07 0.70 -6.41
N ILE A 7 14.74 0.52 -6.50
CA ILE A 7 13.91 -0.01 -5.41
C ILE A 7 14.27 -1.47 -5.08
N GLU A 8 14.57 -2.29 -6.08
CA GLU A 8 14.95 -3.70 -5.91
C GLU A 8 16.26 -3.89 -5.11
N ASN A 9 17.19 -2.93 -5.20
CA ASN A 9 18.50 -2.99 -4.52
C ASN A 9 18.47 -2.42 -3.08
N LEU A 10 17.30 -2.12 -2.53
CA LEU A 10 17.18 -1.65 -1.15
C LEU A 10 17.17 -2.83 -0.17
N GLU A 11 18.14 -2.86 0.75
CA GLU A 11 18.43 -4.03 1.61
C GLU A 11 17.89 -3.90 3.05
N SER A 12 17.51 -2.70 3.48
CA SER A 12 17.04 -2.46 4.85
C SER A 12 15.89 -1.47 4.94
N GLN A 13 15.07 -1.60 5.99
CA GLN A 13 13.98 -0.66 6.27
C GLN A 13 14.50 0.78 6.44
N LYS A 14 15.69 0.96 7.02
CA LYS A 14 16.33 2.28 7.15
C LYS A 14 16.62 2.91 5.78
N GLN A 15 17.18 2.11 4.86
CA GLN A 15 17.48 2.57 3.51
C GLN A 15 16.22 2.89 2.72
N VAL A 16 15.18 2.03 2.81
CA VAL A 16 13.87 2.27 2.18
C VAL A 16 13.25 3.57 2.70
N LYS A 17 13.26 3.80 4.02
CA LYS A 17 12.70 5.01 4.62
C LYS A 17 13.43 6.27 4.16
N ALA A 18 14.77 6.26 4.15
CA ALA A 18 15.56 7.38 3.66
C ALA A 18 15.24 7.67 2.19
N PHE A 19 15.29 6.64 1.33
CA PHE A 19 15.02 6.77 -0.09
C PHE A 19 13.63 7.32 -0.40
N LEU A 20 12.57 6.82 0.29
CA LEU A 20 11.22 7.34 0.10
C LEU A 20 11.04 8.77 0.63
N THR A 21 11.79 9.16 1.68
CA THR A 21 11.77 10.53 2.21
C THR A 21 12.41 11.51 1.23
N ASP A 22 13.44 11.09 0.49
CA ASP A 22 14.08 11.91 -0.54
C ASP A 22 13.23 11.99 -1.82
N LEU A 23 12.56 10.89 -2.20
CA LEU A 23 11.81 10.76 -3.45
C LEU A 23 10.40 11.38 -3.38
N CYS A 24 9.75 11.31 -2.22
CA CYS A 24 8.36 11.67 -2.04
C CYS A 24 8.21 12.81 -1.04
N THR A 25 7.17 13.61 -1.22
CA THR A 25 6.71 14.56 -0.20
C THR A 25 6.15 13.80 1.01
N PRO A 26 6.12 14.41 2.22
CA PRO A 26 5.50 13.80 3.39
C PRO A 26 4.06 13.32 3.15
N LYS A 27 3.27 14.09 2.39
CA LYS A 27 1.87 13.78 2.09
C LYS A 27 1.70 12.61 1.12
N GLU A 28 2.65 12.43 0.20
CA GLU A 28 2.67 11.25 -0.67
C GLU A 28 3.02 9.99 0.13
N ILE A 29 3.97 10.07 1.06
CA ILE A 29 4.31 8.96 1.96
C ILE A 29 3.08 8.56 2.79
N GLU A 30 2.40 9.54 3.40
CA GLU A 30 1.14 9.30 4.13
C GLU A 30 0.10 8.60 3.24
N SER A 31 -0.07 9.07 2.01
CA SER A 31 -1.00 8.46 1.05
C SER A 31 -0.63 7.02 0.67
N LEU A 32 0.67 6.72 0.56
CA LEU A 32 1.15 5.35 0.28
C LEU A 32 0.89 4.42 1.47
N ILE A 33 1.15 4.92 2.69
CA ILE A 33 0.88 4.17 3.93
C ILE A 33 -0.63 3.93 4.09
N GLU A 34 -1.47 4.94 3.88
CA GLU A 34 -2.93 4.81 3.93
C GLU A 34 -3.42 3.71 2.97
N ARG A 35 -2.96 3.72 1.72
CA ARG A 35 -3.33 2.70 0.72
C ARG A 35 -2.89 1.29 1.13
N TRP A 36 -1.70 1.17 1.73
CA TRP A 36 -1.21 -0.11 2.25
C TRP A 36 -2.07 -0.64 3.40
N GLU A 37 -2.44 0.21 4.36
CA GLU A 37 -3.33 -0.16 5.46
C GLU A 37 -4.73 -0.56 4.98
N VAL A 38 -5.28 0.18 4.00
CA VAL A 38 -6.53 -0.19 3.34
C VAL A 38 -6.43 -1.58 2.71
N ALA A 39 -5.35 -1.86 1.97
CA ALA A 39 -5.16 -3.17 1.32
C ALA A 39 -5.08 -4.31 2.34
N LYS A 40 -4.40 -4.11 3.48
CA LYS A 40 -4.34 -5.07 4.59
C LYS A 40 -5.73 -5.37 5.16
N LEU A 41 -6.50 -4.34 5.48
CA LEU A 41 -7.85 -4.52 6.05
C LEU A 41 -8.81 -5.18 5.07
N LEU A 42 -8.78 -4.77 3.80
CA LEU A 42 -9.57 -5.41 2.74
C LEU A 42 -9.21 -6.89 2.59
N SER A 43 -7.91 -7.23 2.61
CA SER A 43 -7.46 -8.61 2.51
C SER A 43 -7.90 -9.49 3.68
N SER A 44 -8.17 -8.91 4.86
CA SER A 44 -8.70 -9.65 6.02
C SER A 44 -10.14 -10.11 5.83
N LYS A 45 -10.91 -9.49 4.92
CA LYS A 45 -12.35 -9.70 4.69
C LYS A 45 -13.24 -9.52 5.94
N LYS A 46 -12.73 -8.89 7.01
CA LYS A 46 -13.45 -8.69 8.28
C LYS A 46 -14.27 -7.39 8.33
N TYR A 47 -13.97 -6.44 7.45
CA TYR A 47 -14.52 -5.09 7.50
C TYR A 47 -15.14 -4.71 6.16
N THR A 48 -16.25 -3.98 6.20
CA THR A 48 -16.86 -3.31 5.06
C THR A 48 -16.01 -2.11 4.61
N TYR A 49 -16.25 -1.63 3.38
CA TYR A 49 -15.49 -0.48 2.86
C TYR A 49 -15.70 0.79 3.69
N ARG A 50 -16.91 0.96 4.25
CA ARG A 50 -17.25 2.10 5.10
C ARG A 50 -16.52 2.04 6.44
N GLU A 51 -16.45 0.86 7.06
CA GLU A 51 -15.70 0.67 8.31
C GLU A 51 -14.20 0.92 8.11
N ILE A 52 -13.64 0.46 6.99
CA ILE A 52 -12.24 0.70 6.64
C ILE A 52 -11.97 2.21 6.46
N ALA A 53 -12.83 2.89 5.70
CA ALA A 53 -12.75 4.34 5.49
C ALA A 53 -12.78 5.09 6.83
N ASN A 54 -13.74 4.78 7.70
CA ASN A 54 -13.87 5.41 9.01
C ASN A 54 -12.67 5.13 9.91
N LYS A 55 -12.18 3.87 9.95
CA LYS A 55 -11.08 3.47 10.83
C LYS A 55 -9.75 4.13 10.45
N LEU A 56 -9.50 4.32 9.16
CA LEU A 56 -8.25 4.88 8.66
C LEU A 56 -8.33 6.40 8.39
N GLY A 57 -9.50 7.02 8.56
CA GLY A 57 -9.71 8.41 8.14
C GLY A 57 -9.64 8.60 6.62
N ALA A 58 -9.74 7.51 5.86
CA ALA A 58 -9.61 7.49 4.41
C ALA A 58 -10.94 7.80 3.74
N SER A 59 -10.89 8.39 2.54
CA SER A 59 -12.09 8.54 1.72
C SER A 59 -12.60 7.19 1.22
N THR A 60 -13.92 7.05 1.06
CA THR A 60 -14.51 5.86 0.44
C THR A 60 -14.00 5.66 -0.99
N THR A 61 -13.69 6.74 -1.71
CA THR A 61 -13.05 6.70 -3.04
C THR A 61 -11.67 6.05 -3.00
N THR A 62 -10.86 6.35 -1.97
CA THR A 62 -9.56 5.69 -1.75
C THR A 62 -9.76 4.20 -1.55
N VAL A 63 -10.69 3.80 -0.66
CA VAL A 63 -10.95 2.38 -0.36
C VAL A 63 -11.37 1.61 -1.60
N THR A 64 -12.32 2.13 -2.38
CA THR A 64 -12.79 1.49 -3.62
C THR A 64 -11.67 1.36 -4.65
N ARG A 65 -10.79 2.38 -4.78
CA ARG A 65 -9.65 2.31 -5.71
C ARG A 65 -8.68 1.21 -5.30
N VAL A 66 -8.32 1.12 -4.02
CA VAL A 66 -7.42 0.07 -3.52
C VAL A 66 -8.06 -1.31 -3.70
N ALA A 67 -9.37 -1.46 -3.42
CA ALA A 67 -10.09 -2.70 -3.62
C ALA A 67 -10.06 -3.18 -5.08
N ARG A 68 -10.26 -2.28 -6.04
CA ARG A 68 -10.16 -2.60 -7.47
C ARG A 68 -8.78 -3.18 -7.82
N PHE A 69 -7.69 -2.54 -7.41
CA PHE A 69 -6.34 -3.01 -7.68
C PHE A 69 -5.96 -4.29 -6.91
N LEU A 70 -6.55 -4.49 -5.73
CA LEU A 70 -6.34 -5.69 -4.94
C LEU A 70 -7.06 -6.90 -5.54
N PHE A 71 -8.33 -6.75 -5.94
CA PHE A 71 -9.19 -7.88 -6.30
C PHE A 71 -9.38 -8.07 -7.80
N SER A 72 -9.48 -6.99 -8.58
CA SER A 72 -9.92 -7.02 -9.97
C SER A 72 -8.79 -6.89 -10.99
N GLU A 73 -7.73 -6.14 -10.68
CA GLU A 73 -6.62 -5.93 -11.62
C GLU A 73 -5.65 -7.12 -11.69
N THR A 74 -5.02 -7.33 -12.85
CA THR A 74 -4.13 -8.48 -13.14
C THR A 74 -2.70 -8.29 -12.64
N ASN A 75 -2.32 -7.09 -12.22
CA ASN A 75 -0.96 -6.75 -11.77
C ASN A 75 -0.52 -7.52 -10.51
N ASN A 76 -1.47 -7.94 -9.67
CA ASN A 76 -1.25 -8.75 -8.45
C ASN A 76 -0.22 -8.19 -7.44
N GLY A 77 0.17 -6.92 -7.51
CA GLY A 77 1.19 -6.31 -6.65
C GLY A 77 0.85 -6.35 -5.16
N TYR A 78 -0.36 -5.94 -4.76
CA TYR A 78 -0.77 -6.05 -3.35
C TYR A 78 -0.81 -7.50 -2.87
N LYS A 79 -1.40 -8.41 -3.68
CA LYS A 79 -1.54 -9.83 -3.34
C LYS A 79 -0.18 -10.49 -3.10
N SER A 80 0.82 -10.22 -3.96
CA SER A 80 2.15 -10.83 -3.86
C SER A 80 2.88 -10.40 -2.60
N VAL A 81 2.80 -9.11 -2.24
CA VAL A 81 3.42 -8.57 -1.03
C VAL A 81 2.68 -9.04 0.22
N LEU A 82 1.34 -8.93 0.27
CA LEU A 82 0.54 -9.39 1.40
C LEU A 82 0.74 -10.87 1.73
N LYS A 83 0.89 -11.73 0.70
CA LYS A 83 1.18 -13.17 0.89
C LYS A 83 2.52 -13.41 1.61
N LYS A 84 3.51 -12.53 1.45
CA LYS A 84 4.81 -12.62 2.15
C LYS A 84 4.71 -12.17 3.60
N TYR A 85 3.87 -11.16 3.89
CA TYR A 85 3.66 -10.62 5.25
C TYR A 85 2.73 -11.46 6.12
N GLY A 86 1.85 -12.28 5.52
CA GLY A 86 0.94 -13.18 6.24
C GLY A 86 1.52 -14.57 6.56
N LYS A 87 2.81 -14.79 6.28
CA LYS A 87 3.59 -15.93 6.77
C LYS A 87 4.38 -15.50 8.00
#